data_AF-A0A972XBB4-F1
#
_entry.id   AF-A0A972XBB4-F1
#
_cell.length_a   1.000
_cell.length_b   1.000
_cell.length_c   1.000
_cell.angle_alpha   90.00
_cell.angle_beta   90.00
_cell.angle_gamma   90.00
#
_symmetry.space_group_name_H-M   'P 1'
#
loop_
_entity.id
_entity.type
_entity.pdbx_description
1 polymer ?
#
loop_
_entity_poly.entity_id
_entity_poly.type
_entity_poly.pdbx_seq_one_letter_code
_entity_poly.pdbx_strand_id
1 'polypeptide(L)' 'MAYPTTQPSAEEMLVIWNAYKADQSNEPLRNRLIEIFLPLVKYNGERIWSRLPDGVELDDLVSAGTFG' A
#
# COMPACT_ATOMS: atom_id res chain seq x y z
N MET A 1 -12.45 10.96 -6.97
CA MET A 1 -13.10 10.61 -5.70
C MET A 1 -12.00 10.41 -4.68
N ALA A 2 -12.02 11.12 -3.55
CA ALA A 2 -11.06 10.89 -2.47
C ALA A 2 -11.62 9.81 -1.53
N TYR A 3 -10.88 8.72 -1.33
CA TYR A 3 -11.26 7.71 -0.36
C TYR A 3 -10.88 8.17 1.06
N PRO A 4 -11.67 7.84 2.09
CA PRO A 4 -11.34 8.21 3.46
C PRO A 4 -9.96 7.65 3.84
N THR A 5 -9.12 8.49 4.43
CA THR A 5 -7.74 8.19 4.89
C THR A 5 -7.68 7.31 6.14
N THR A 6 -8.82 6.78 6.58
CA THR A 6 -8.93 5.90 7.75
C THR A 6 -8.93 4.44 7.28
N GLN A 7 -8.22 3.58 8.01
CA GLN A 7 -8.15 2.15 7.69
C GLN A 7 -9.58 1.56 7.64
N PRO A 8 -9.95 0.85 6.56
CA PRO A 8 -11.25 0.18 6.49
C PRO A 8 -11.39 -0.86 7.60
N SER A 9 -12.61 -1.08 8.07
CA SER A 9 -12.93 -2.26 8.86
C SER A 9 -12.68 -3.56 8.07
N ALA A 10 -12.59 -4.69 8.77
CA ALA A 10 -12.40 -5.99 8.12
C ALA A 10 -13.52 -6.33 7.12
N GLU A 11 -14.76 -5.95 7.43
CA GLU A 11 -15.92 -6.16 6.56
C GLU A 11 -15.84 -5.30 5.30
N GLU A 12 -15.53 -4.01 5.43
CA GLU A 12 -15.33 -3.11 4.29
C GLU A 12 -14.15 -3.56 3.42
N MET A 13 -13.06 -4.01 4.03
CA MET A 13 -11.90 -4.54 3.33
C MET A 13 -12.27 -5.77 2.51
N LEU A 14 -13.06 -6.69 3.08
CA LEU A 14 -13.53 -7.88 2.37
C LEU A 14 -14.40 -7.51 1.15
N VAL A 15 -15.27 -6.51 1.29
CA VAL A 15 -16.09 -6.01 0.18
C VAL A 15 -15.23 -5.43 -0.94
N ILE A 16 -14.27 -4.56 -0.60
CA ILE A 16 -13.35 -3.94 -1.59
C ILE A 16 -12.53 -5.03 -2.30
N TRP A 17 -12.01 -6.00 -1.55
CA TRP A 17 -11.23 -7.11 -2.09
C TRP A 17 -12.04 -7.95 -3.08
N ASN A 18 -13.25 -8.36 -2.69
CA ASN A 18 -14.12 -9.17 -3.54
C ASN A 18 -14.51 -8.42 -4.82
N ALA A 19 -14.80 -7.12 -4.72
CA ALA A 19 -15.11 -6.28 -5.88
C ALA A 19 -13.92 -6.19 -6.86
N TYR A 20 -12.69 -5.97 -6.35
CA TYR A 20 -11.50 -5.97 -7.19
C TYR A 20 -11.20 -7.34 -7.78
N LYS A 21 -11.40 -8.43 -7.03
CA LYS A 21 -11.18 -9.79 -7.53
C LYS A 21 -12.20 -10.20 -8.60
N ALA A 22 -13.40 -9.64 -8.59
CA ALA A 22 -14.39 -9.84 -9.64
C ALA A 22 -14.02 -9.12 -10.95
N ASP A 23 -13.38 -7.96 -10.87
CA ASP A 23 -12.85 -7.22 -12.02
C ASP A 23 -11.50 -6.56 -11.69
N GLN A 24 -10.42 -7.24 -12.06
CA GLN A 24 -9.06 -6.76 -11.78
C GLN A 24 -8.59 -5.67 -12.74
N SER A 25 -9.37 -5.35 -13.79
CA SER A 25 -9.10 -4.22 -14.68
C SER A 25 -9.56 -2.88 -14.08
N ASN A 26 -10.31 -2.93 -12.98
CA ASN A 26 -10.79 -1.74 -12.28
C ASN A 26 -9.64 -0.98 -11.58
N GLU A 27 -9.03 -0.06 -12.31
CA GLU A 27 -7.92 0.76 -11.81
C GLU A 27 -8.26 1.55 -10.54
N PRO A 28 -9.46 2.18 -10.40
CA PRO A 28 -9.83 2.84 -9.15
C PRO A 28 -9.81 1.93 -7.93
N LEU A 29 -10.29 0.68 -8.03
CA LEU A 29 -10.25 -0.28 -6.94
C LEU A 29 -8.82 -0.76 -6.64
N ARG A 30 -8.02 -1.01 -7.68
CA ARG A 30 -6.59 -1.33 -7.52
C ARG A 30 -5.87 -0.21 -6.77
N ASN A 31 -6.04 1.04 -7.19
CA ASN A 31 -5.39 2.19 -6.57
C ASN A 31 -5.85 2.38 -5.11
N ARG A 32 -7.15 2.18 -4.82
CA ARG A 32 -7.65 2.21 -3.44
C ARG A 32 -6.98 1.14 -2.56
N LEU A 33 -6.82 -0.07 -3.07
CA LEU A 33 -6.11 -1.14 -2.35
C LEU A 33 -4.66 -0.76 -2.08
N ILE A 34 -3.95 -0.22 -3.07
CA ILE A 34 -2.57 0.27 -2.90
C ILE A 34 -2.50 1.34 -1.80
N GLU A 35 -3.40 2.33 -1.83
CA GLU A 35 -3.45 3.40 -0.82
C GLU A 35 -3.70 2.87 0.60
N ILE A 36 -4.56 1.87 0.77
CA ILE A 36 -4.83 1.22 2.07
C ILE A 36 -3.57 0.56 2.64
N PHE A 37 -2.75 -0.07 1.79
CA PHE A 37 -1.56 -0.82 2.22
C PHE A 37 -0.27 0.00 2.20
N LEU A 38 -0.26 1.19 1.58
CA LEU A 38 0.91 2.06 1.51
C LEU A 38 1.56 2.39 2.88
N PRO A 39 0.81 2.61 3.99
CA PRO A 39 1.42 2.82 5.30
C PRO A 39 2.29 1.64 5.78
N LEU A 40 1.94 0.41 5.40
CA LEU A 40 2.75 -0.78 5.75
C LEU A 40 4.06 -0.79 4.96
N VAL A 41 4.05 -0.39 3.69
CA VAL A 41 5.27 -0.24 2.90
C VAL A 41 6.21 0.77 3.55
N LYS A 42 5.68 1.95 3.93
CA LYS A 42 6.47 3.01 4.61
C LYS A 42 7.08 2.52 5.91
N TYR A 43 6.26 1.91 6.78
CA TYR A 43 6.73 1.39 8.07
C TYR A 43 7.86 0.34 7.90
N ASN A 44 7.69 -0.59 6.96
CA ASN A 44 8.71 -1.61 6.73
C ASN A 44 9.96 -1.01 6.07
N GLY A 45 9.80 -0.07 5.14
CA GLY A 45 10.89 0.67 4.52
C GLY A 45 11.75 1.39 5.56
N GLU A 46 11.14 2.18 6.44
CA GLU A 46 11.83 2.89 7.53
C GLU A 46 12.57 1.92 8.46
N ARG A 47 11.92 0.80 8.82
CA ARG A 47 12.52 -0.21 9.70
C ARG A 47 13.72 -0.88 9.06
N ILE A 48 13.68 -1.22 7.77
CA ILE A 48 14.80 -1.79 7.04
C ILE A 48 15.91 -0.75 6.91
N TRP A 49 15.55 0.46 6.48
CA TRP A 49 16.47 1.58 6.28
C TRP A 49 17.30 1.89 7.53
N SER A 50 16.68 1.86 8.71
CA SER A 50 17.36 2.09 10.01
C SER A 50 18.54 1.15 10.31
N ARG A 51 18.73 0.09 9.51
CA ARG A 51 19.77 -0.93 9.69
C ARG A 51 20.77 -0.97 8.53
N LEU A 52 20.64 -0.08 7.54
CA LEU A 52 21.49 -0.06 6.35
C LEU A 52 22.65 0.93 6.49
N PRO A 53 23.73 0.76 5.68
CA PRO A 53 24.82 1.72 5.63
C PRO A 53 24.40 3.09 5.09
N ASP A 54 25.21 4.10 5.39
CA ASP A 54 25.11 5.42 4.78
C ASP A 54 25.18 5.32 3.25
N GLY A 55 24.26 5.99 2.56
CA GLY A 55 24.16 5.99 1.09
C GLY A 55 23.04 5.12 0.50
N VAL A 56 22.26 4.42 1.32
CA VAL A 56 20.97 3.85 0.88
C VAL A 56 19.85 4.85 1.16
N GLU A 57 19.07 5.18 0.14
CA GLU A 57 17.93 6.10 0.27
C GLU A 57 16.66 5.37 0.70
N LEU A 58 15.90 5.98 1.62
CA LEU A 58 14.62 5.44 2.07
C LEU A 58 13.60 5.38 0.92
N ASP A 59 13.62 6.39 0.04
CA ASP A 59 12.68 6.51 -1.07
C ASP A 59 12.84 5.36 -2.08
N ASP A 60 14.05 4.83 -2.26
CA ASP A 60 14.29 3.65 -3.11
C ASP A 60 13.62 2.40 -2.52
N LEU A 61 13.66 2.24 -1.19
CA LEU A 61 13.01 1.12 -0.50
C LEU A 61 11.48 1.25 -0.54
N VAL A 62 10.95 2.47 -0.35
CA VAL A 62 9.50 2.73 -0.42
C VAL A 62 8.99 2.50 -1.84
N SER A 63 9.73 2.96 -2.86
CA SER A 63 9.41 2.74 -4.27
C SER A 63 9.41 1.24 -4.60
N ALA A 64 10.49 0.52 -4.30
CA ALA A 64 10.59 -0.91 -4.53
C ALA A 64 9.50 -1.70 -3.80
N GLY A 65 9.19 -1.34 -2.54
CA GLY A 65 8.15 -1.98 -1.76
C GLY A 65 6.72 -1.66 -2.23
N THR A 66 6.51 -0.56 -2.95
CA THR A 66 5.20 -0.23 -3.54
C THR A 66 4.91 -1.09 -4.78
N PHE A 67 5.96 -1.54 -5.49
CA PHE A 67 5.82 -2.39 -6.67
C PHE A 67 5.67 -3.89 -6.38
N GLY A 68 6.18 -4.37 -5.24
CA GLY A 68 6.14 -5.79 -4.85
C GLY A 68 4.76 -6.27 -4.40
#